data_AF-A0A435BJW8-F1
#
_entry.id   AF-A0A435BJW8-F1
#
_cell.length_a   1.000
_cell.length_b   1.000
_cell.length_c   1.000
_cell.angle_alpha   90.00
_cell.angle_beta   90.00
_cell.angle_gamma   90.00
#
_symmetry.space_group_name_H-M   'P 1'
#
loop_
_entity.id
_entity.type
_entity.pdbx_description
1 polymer ?
#
loop_
_entity_poly.entity_id
_entity_poly.type
_entity_poly.pdbx_seq_one_letter_code
_entity_poly.pdbx_strand_id
1 'polypeptide(L)'
;VIILPDLYVNAGGVVVSYFEWVKNLTHIPFGLMERRRRERRNQTIATVLERMTGKEFPPDIRDEFLEGGAEIDLVRSGLEDVMRSTWTRISDLLEALPELGDYRTAAYVASIRQVADAYEAIGI
;
A
#
# COMPACT_ATOMS: atom_id res chain seq x y z
N VAL A 1 21.77 18.93 -1.15
CA VAL A 1 21.69 17.47 -0.88
C VAL A 1 20.42 17.24 -0.09
N ILE A 2 19.58 16.28 -0.47
CA ILE A 2 18.35 15.91 0.27
C ILE A 2 18.62 14.58 0.96
N ILE A 3 18.31 14.50 2.26
CA ILE A 3 18.47 13.29 3.07
C ILE A 3 17.08 12.77 3.40
N LEU A 4 16.79 11.54 2.97
CA LEU A 4 15.58 10.83 3.36
C LEU A 4 15.79 10.17 4.73
N PRO A 5 14.81 10.23 5.64
CA PRO A 5 14.97 9.68 6.97
C PRO A 5 14.97 8.15 6.95
N ASP A 6 15.92 7.56 7.67
CA ASP A 6 16.05 6.11 7.88
C ASP A 6 14.78 5.50 8.52
N LEU A 7 14.16 6.22 9.46
CA LEU A 7 12.91 5.80 10.11
C LEU A 7 11.77 5.56 9.11
N TYR A 8 11.82 6.23 7.97
CA TYR A 8 10.87 6.05 6.87
C TYR A 8 11.38 5.02 5.87
N VAL A 9 12.58 5.22 5.31
CA VAL A 9 13.09 4.41 4.19
C VAL A 9 13.24 2.93 4.55
N ASN A 10 13.56 2.62 5.82
CA ASN A 10 13.71 1.23 6.28
C ASN A 10 12.42 0.62 6.85
N ALA A 11 11.32 1.39 6.94
CA ALA A 11 10.08 0.95 7.57
C ALA A 11 9.40 -0.21 6.82
N GLY A 12 9.69 -0.38 5.52
CA GLY A 12 9.03 -1.39 4.69
C GLY A 12 9.17 -2.82 5.21
N GLY A 13 10.31 -3.17 5.82
CA GLY A 13 10.50 -4.48 6.45
C GLY A 13 9.51 -4.71 7.59
N VAL A 14 9.38 -3.73 8.49
CA VAL A 14 8.45 -3.79 9.63
C VAL A 14 7.00 -3.84 9.15
N VAL A 15 6.64 -3.07 8.13
CA VAL A 15 5.30 -3.06 7.54
C VAL A 15 4.93 -4.44 6.96
N VAL A 16 5.83 -5.07 6.21
CA VAL A 16 5.58 -6.41 5.65
C VAL A 16 5.54 -7.47 6.76
N SER A 17 6.39 -7.37 7.78
CA SER A 17 6.32 -8.25 8.95
C SER A 17 5.00 -8.11 9.71
N TYR A 18 4.44 -6.91 9.79
CA TYR A 18 3.12 -6.70 10.35
C TYR A 18 2.04 -7.38 9.50
N PHE A 19 2.09 -7.28 8.17
CA PHE A 19 1.16 -8.00 7.29
C PHE A 19 1.26 -9.52 7.45
N GLU A 20 2.48 -10.05 7.57
CA GLU A 20 2.69 -11.47 7.85
C GLU A 20 2.07 -11.89 9.18
N TRP A 21 2.26 -11.10 10.24
CA TRP A 21 1.63 -11.35 11.54
C TRP A 21 0.10 -11.36 11.46
N VAL A 22 -0.50 -10.36 10.79
CA VAL A 22 -1.96 -10.30 10.58
C VAL A 22 -2.46 -11.55 9.84
N LYS A 23 -1.76 -11.97 8.77
CA LYS A 23 -2.10 -13.19 8.04
C LYS A 23 -2.05 -14.43 8.93
N ASN A 24 -1.01 -14.53 9.76
CA ASN A 24 -0.83 -15.68 10.66
C ASN A 24 -1.92 -15.73 11.74
N LEU A 25 -2.43 -14.59 12.21
CA LEU A 25 -3.58 -14.55 13.12
C LEU A 25 -4.87 -15.02 12.44
N THR A 26 -5.14 -14.58 11.21
CA THR A 26 -6.39 -14.91 10.51
C THR A 26 -6.41 -16.33 9.95
N HIS A 27 -5.24 -16.95 9.78
CA HIS A 27 -5.08 -18.26 9.11
C HIS A 27 -5.69 -18.29 7.70
N ILE A 28 -5.83 -17.13 7.05
CA ILE A 28 -6.45 -16.97 5.74
C ILE A 28 -5.51 -16.15 4.84
N PRO A 29 -5.16 -16.65 3.63
CA PRO A 29 -4.37 -15.88 2.67
C PRO A 29 -5.06 -14.58 2.25
N PHE A 30 -4.30 -13.53 2.02
CA PHE A 30 -4.86 -12.28 1.51
C PHE A 30 -5.53 -12.50 0.16
N GLY A 31 -6.73 -11.97 0.00
CA GLY A 31 -7.50 -12.06 -1.25
C GLY A 31 -8.17 -13.40 -1.52
N LEU A 32 -8.07 -14.40 -0.62
CA LEU A 32 -8.66 -15.74 -0.83
C LEU A 32 -10.14 -15.68 -1.25
N MET A 33 -10.94 -14.90 -0.50
CA MET A 33 -12.39 -14.80 -0.73
C MET A 33 -12.76 -14.05 -2.02
N GLU A 34 -11.84 -13.24 -2.55
CA GLU A 34 -12.10 -12.39 -3.71
C GLU A 34 -11.56 -12.95 -5.02
N ARG A 35 -10.54 -13.82 -4.96
CA ARG A 35 -9.78 -14.30 -6.12
C ARG A 35 -10.68 -14.79 -7.26
N ARG A 36 -11.55 -15.76 -7.00
CA ARG A 36 -12.48 -16.32 -8.01
C ARG A 36 -13.53 -15.32 -8.50
N ARG A 37 -13.90 -14.35 -7.67
CA ARG A 37 -14.83 -13.28 -8.07
C ARG A 37 -14.12 -12.30 -9.01
N ARG A 38 -12.84 -12.01 -8.76
CA ARG A 38 -12.02 -11.11 -9.57
C ARG A 38 -11.70 -11.72 -10.93
N GLU A 39 -11.25 -12.98 -10.97
CA GLU A 39 -11.01 -13.73 -12.22
C GLU A 39 -12.26 -13.75 -13.11
N ARG A 40 -13.44 -14.10 -12.57
CA ARG A 40 -14.70 -14.08 -13.35
C ARG A 40 -15.06 -12.69 -13.87
N ARG A 41 -14.80 -11.64 -13.08
CA ARG A 41 -15.08 -10.26 -13.49
C ARG A 41 -14.17 -9.85 -14.65
N ASN A 42 -12.88 -10.17 -14.56
CA ASN A 42 -11.91 -9.87 -15.61
C ASN A 42 -12.25 -10.65 -16.89
N GLN A 43 -12.66 -11.92 -16.79
CA GLN A 43 -13.17 -12.68 -17.94
C GLN A 43 -14.36 -12.00 -18.63
N THR A 44 -15.33 -11.52 -17.84
CA THR A 44 -16.48 -10.80 -18.38
C THR A 44 -16.05 -9.50 -19.09
N ILE A 45 -15.14 -8.74 -18.49
CA ILE A 45 -14.62 -7.50 -19.10
C ILE A 45 -13.88 -7.79 -20.40
N ALA A 46 -12.99 -8.80 -20.42
CA ALA A 46 -12.27 -9.21 -21.62
C ALA A 46 -13.27 -9.58 -22.75
N THR A 47 -14.26 -10.42 -22.44
CA THR A 47 -15.30 -10.83 -23.40
C THR A 47 -16.07 -9.63 -23.97
N VAL A 48 -16.42 -8.65 -23.12
CA VAL A 48 -17.14 -7.44 -23.55
C VAL A 48 -16.26 -6.58 -24.46
N LEU A 49 -14.99 -6.39 -24.13
CA LEU A 49 -14.04 -5.63 -24.94
C LEU A 49 -13.79 -6.28 -26.30
N GLU A 50 -13.64 -7.61 -26.35
CA GLU A 50 -13.49 -8.35 -27.61
C GLU A 50 -14.73 -8.17 -28.51
N ARG A 51 -15.93 -8.24 -27.93
CA ARG A 51 -17.18 -8.00 -28.67
C ARG A 51 -17.32 -6.57 -29.17
N MET A 52 -16.92 -5.58 -28.38
CA MET A 52 -17.03 -4.17 -28.76
C MET A 52 -16.02 -3.76 -29.83
N THR A 53 -14.80 -4.30 -29.74
CA THR A 53 -13.69 -3.93 -30.63
C THR A 53 -13.59 -4.82 -31.87
N GLY A 54 -14.16 -6.02 -31.82
CA GLY A 54 -14.00 -7.06 -32.83
C GLY A 54 -12.59 -7.66 -32.88
N LYS A 55 -11.75 -7.38 -31.88
CA LYS A 55 -10.37 -7.88 -31.78
C LYS A 55 -10.23 -8.78 -30.57
N GLU A 56 -9.54 -9.90 -30.73
CA GLU A 56 -9.20 -10.78 -29.61
C GLU A 56 -8.14 -10.14 -28.70
N PHE A 57 -8.17 -10.49 -27.41
CA PHE A 57 -7.10 -10.09 -26.49
C PHE A 57 -5.76 -10.68 -26.95
N PRO A 58 -4.68 -9.88 -27.01
CA PRO A 58 -3.35 -10.39 -27.26
C PRO A 58 -2.99 -11.47 -26.23
N PRO A 59 -2.49 -12.65 -26.65
CA PRO A 59 -2.26 -13.79 -25.76
C PRO A 59 -1.22 -13.49 -24.66
N ASP A 60 -0.28 -12.58 -24.93
CA ASP A 60 0.73 -12.09 -24.00
C ASP A 60 0.16 -11.26 -22.84
N ILE A 61 -0.96 -10.56 -23.06
CA ILE A 61 -1.61 -9.71 -22.05
C ILE A 61 -2.80 -10.43 -21.40
N ARG A 62 -3.39 -11.40 -22.12
CA ARG A 62 -4.62 -12.06 -21.70
C ARG A 62 -4.45 -12.78 -20.37
N ASP A 63 -3.40 -13.57 -20.21
CA ASP A 63 -3.20 -14.36 -18.99
C ASP A 63 -2.94 -13.45 -17.79
N GLU A 64 -2.12 -12.40 -17.94
CA GLU A 64 -1.87 -11.39 -16.90
C GLU A 64 -3.16 -10.65 -16.51
N PHE A 65 -3.99 -10.24 -17.49
CA PHE A 65 -5.25 -9.56 -17.23
C PHE A 65 -6.27 -10.47 -16.52
N LEU A 66 -6.27 -11.76 -16.84
CA LEU A 66 -7.17 -12.74 -16.25
C LEU A 66 -6.72 -13.20 -14.86
N GLU A 67 -5.41 -13.20 -14.59
CA GLU A 67 -4.89 -13.44 -13.26
C GLU A 67 -5.32 -12.32 -12.31
N GLY A 68 -6.16 -12.69 -11.33
CA GLY A 68 -6.76 -11.76 -10.38
C GLY A 68 -5.79 -11.24 -9.31
N GLY A 69 -4.50 -11.09 -9.58
CA GLY A 69 -3.49 -10.67 -8.61
C GLY A 69 -3.18 -11.73 -7.55
N ALA A 70 -1.89 -11.96 -7.34
CA ALA A 70 -1.39 -12.88 -6.32
C ALA A 70 -1.35 -12.23 -4.93
N GLU A 71 -1.16 -13.03 -3.88
CA GLU A 71 -0.98 -12.53 -2.51
C GLU A 71 0.14 -11.47 -2.43
N ILE A 72 1.20 -11.66 -3.22
CA ILE A 72 2.31 -10.71 -3.31
C ILE A 72 1.88 -9.33 -3.82
N ASP A 73 0.88 -9.24 -4.70
CA ASP A 73 0.41 -7.96 -5.24
C ASP A 73 -0.38 -7.19 -4.19
N LEU A 74 -1.12 -7.89 -3.33
CA LEU A 74 -1.80 -7.30 -2.18
C LEU A 74 -0.79 -6.77 -1.15
N VAL A 75 0.27 -7.54 -0.88
CA VAL A 75 1.35 -7.10 0.02
C VAL A 75 2.07 -5.87 -0.55
N ARG A 76 2.39 -5.87 -1.84
CA ARG A 76 3.03 -4.74 -2.53
C ARG A 76 2.15 -3.49 -2.52
N SER A 77 0.87 -3.65 -2.86
CA SER A 77 -0.09 -2.54 -2.86
C SER A 77 -0.28 -1.96 -1.45
N GLY A 78 -0.40 -2.81 -0.42
CA GLY A 78 -0.50 -2.36 0.96
C GLY A 78 0.77 -1.64 1.44
N LEU A 79 1.95 -2.17 1.08
CA LEU A 79 3.22 -1.52 1.39
C LEU A 79 3.33 -0.15 0.70
N GLU A 80 2.97 -0.08 -0.57
CA GLU A 80 2.98 1.17 -1.34
C GLU A 80 2.08 2.24 -0.69
N ASP A 81 0.86 1.87 -0.29
CA ASP A 81 -0.08 2.78 0.34
C ASP A 81 0.44 3.33 1.69
N VAL A 82 1.01 2.46 2.52
CA VAL A 82 1.62 2.86 3.80
C VAL A 82 2.83 3.78 3.57
N MET A 83 3.71 3.44 2.64
CA MET A 83 4.90 4.25 2.35
C MET A 83 4.50 5.62 1.77
N ARG A 84 3.57 5.65 0.81
CA ARG A 84 3.10 6.89 0.17
C ARG A 84 2.42 7.82 1.17
N SER A 85 1.48 7.30 1.96
CA SER A 85 0.76 8.10 2.97
C SER A 85 1.70 8.64 4.07
N THR A 86 2.69 7.85 4.48
CA THR A 86 3.71 8.28 5.44
C THR A 86 4.60 9.38 4.85
N TRP A 87 5.01 9.25 3.59
CA TRP A 87 5.77 10.29 2.90
C TRP A 87 5.00 11.59 2.82
N THR A 88 3.75 11.55 2.34
CA THR A 88 2.87 12.73 2.28
C THR A 88 2.80 13.43 3.64
N ARG A 89 2.60 12.68 4.72
CA ARG A 89 2.58 13.26 6.08
C ARG A 89 3.89 13.96 6.45
N ILE A 90 5.04 13.38 6.12
CA ILE A 90 6.36 13.95 6.43
C ILE A 90 6.62 15.19 5.55
N SER A 91 6.34 15.11 4.26
CA SER A 91 6.57 16.20 3.30
C SER A 91 5.69 17.39 3.59
N ASP A 92 4.39 17.16 3.80
CA ASP A 92 3.41 18.21 4.05
C ASP A 92 3.71 18.91 5.39
N LEU A 93 4.22 18.17 6.38
CA LEU A 93 4.63 18.76 7.66
C LEU A 93 5.83 19.69 7.51
N LEU A 94 6.85 19.30 6.72
CA LEU A 94 8.00 20.16 6.47
C LEU A 94 7.63 21.37 5.60
N GLU A 95 6.72 21.20 4.64
CA GLU A 95 6.19 22.30 3.83
C GLU A 95 5.39 23.30 4.68
N ALA A 96 4.58 22.80 5.61
CA ALA A 96 3.81 23.64 6.52
C ALA A 96 4.66 24.32 7.60
N LEU A 97 5.75 23.68 8.05
CA LEU A 97 6.65 24.17 9.10
C LEU A 97 8.11 24.14 8.63
N PRO A 98 8.53 25.11 7.79
CA PRO A 98 9.89 25.16 7.26
C PRO A 98 10.98 25.26 8.33
N GLU A 99 10.64 25.72 9.53
CA GLU A 99 11.56 25.81 10.68
C GLU A 99 12.06 24.45 11.18
N LEU A 100 11.39 23.34 10.81
CA LEU A 100 11.84 21.99 11.12
C LEU A 100 13.14 21.63 10.38
N GLY A 101 13.46 22.34 9.30
CA GLY A 101 14.73 22.28 8.58
C GLY A 101 14.93 21.06 7.69
N ASP A 102 14.70 19.84 8.17
CA ASP A 102 14.91 18.61 7.42
C ASP A 102 13.82 17.54 7.59
N TYR A 103 13.78 16.59 6.66
CA TYR A 103 12.80 15.49 6.68
C TYR A 103 12.98 14.55 7.87
N ARG A 104 14.18 14.48 8.46
CA ARG A 104 14.43 13.64 9.65
C ARG A 104 13.71 14.20 10.86
N THR A 105 13.84 15.49 11.09
CA THR A 105 13.17 16.22 12.16
C THR A 105 11.66 16.22 11.95
N ALA A 106 11.19 16.48 10.72
CA ALA A 106 9.78 16.38 10.38
C ALA A 106 9.22 14.97 10.66
N ALA A 107 9.96 13.92 10.30
CA ALA A 107 9.53 12.55 10.56
C ALA A 107 9.43 12.23 12.06
N TYR A 108 10.38 12.69 12.89
CA TYR A 108 10.26 12.57 14.35
C TYR A 108 9.06 13.33 14.92
N VAL A 109 8.84 14.57 14.48
CA VAL A 109 7.67 15.36 14.93
C VAL A 109 6.37 14.67 14.55
N ALA A 110 6.26 14.14 13.33
CA ALA A 110 5.10 13.38 12.89
C ALA A 110 4.86 12.14 13.76
N SER A 111 5.92 11.37 14.09
CA SER A 111 5.83 10.20 14.96
C SER A 111 5.45 10.58 16.39
N ILE A 112 6.05 11.62 16.97
CA ILE A 112 5.74 12.08 18.33
C ILE A 112 4.29 12.53 18.44
N ARG A 113 3.78 13.29 17.46
CA ARG A 113 2.37 13.70 17.42
C ARG A 113 1.45 12.48 17.38
N GLN A 114 1.72 11.54 16.49
CA GLN A 114 0.92 10.32 16.38
C GLN A 114 0.91 9.51 17.69
N VAL A 115 2.03 9.43 18.39
CA VAL A 115 2.10 8.76 19.69
C VAL A 115 1.33 9.57 20.74
N ALA A 116 1.54 10.87 20.83
CA ALA A 116 0.84 11.74 21.77
C ALA A 116 -0.68 11.67 21.60
N ASP A 117 -1.19 11.74 20.36
CA ASP A 117 -2.61 11.61 20.05
C ASP A 117 -3.18 10.26 20.53
N ALA A 118 -2.40 9.19 20.44
CA ALA A 118 -2.81 7.86 20.91
C ALA A 118 -2.87 7.78 22.46
N TYR A 119 -1.96 8.45 23.16
CA TYR A 119 -1.98 8.57 24.62
C TYR A 119 -3.16 9.44 25.10
N GLU A 120 -3.39 10.58 24.45
CA GLU A 120 -4.51 11.47 24.74
C GLU A 120 -5.86 10.76 24.55
N ALA A 121 -5.99 9.94 23.48
CA ALA A 121 -7.18 9.15 23.21
C ALA A 121 -7.50 8.11 24.30
N ILE A 122 -6.50 7.66 25.07
CA ILE A 122 -6.69 6.75 26.22
C ILE A 122 -6.70 7.48 27.57
N GLY A 123 -6.65 8.82 27.56
CA GLY A 123 -6.76 9.67 28.75
C GLY A 123 -5.48 9.77 29.59
N ILE A 124 -4.31 9.57 28.98
CA ILE A 124 -2.98 9.76 29.59
C ILE A 124 -2.33 10.97 28.95
#